data_AF-A0A970XHR3-F1
#
_entry.id   AF-A0A970XHR3-F1
#
_cell.length_a   1.000
_cell.length_b   1.000
_cell.length_c   1.000
_cell.angle_alpha   90.00
_cell.angle_beta   90.00
_cell.angle_gamma   90.00
#
_symmetry.space_group_name_H-M   'P 1'
#
loop_
_entity.id
_entity.type
_entity.pdbx_description
1 polymer ?
#
loop_
_entity_poly.entity_id
_entity_poly.type
_entity_poly.pdbx_seq_one_letter_code
_entity_poly.pdbx_strand_id
1 'polypeptide(L)'
;MANTLDQFYVFLGAVYGGIIIGIWYDALRLFRILTKAKTWLVAVCDILFWFGAAIVYFEVMFGLDNAQIRFYPIVGSIVGFAVYMLGPSRIVMRGFSPIARGAGERMRRAATGIKRKHEEKKALRRLQEEPEDGGAENGHDGEKDPKAE
;
A
#
# COMPACT_ATOMS: atom_id res chain seq x y z
N MET A 1 32.95 -7.46 -34.25
CA MET A 1 33.52 -6.79 -33.07
C MET A 1 32.41 -5.93 -32.48
N ALA A 2 32.00 -6.16 -31.23
CA ALA A 2 31.08 -5.24 -30.56
C ALA A 2 31.85 -3.94 -30.34
N ASN A 3 31.39 -2.86 -30.99
CA ASN A 3 32.12 -1.60 -30.96
C ASN A 3 31.84 -0.91 -29.62
N THR A 4 32.76 -0.06 -29.14
CA THR A 4 32.58 0.70 -27.88
C THR A 4 31.24 1.47 -27.84
N LEU A 5 30.73 1.85 -29.00
CA LEU A 5 29.43 2.49 -29.17
C LEU A 5 28.27 1.60 -28.69
N ASP A 6 28.27 0.30 -28.97
CA ASP A 6 27.20 -0.60 -28.55
C ASP A 6 27.13 -0.67 -27.02
N GLN A 7 28.28 -0.77 -26.36
CA GLN A 7 28.36 -0.78 -24.89
C GLN A 7 27.85 0.53 -24.29
N PHE A 8 28.15 1.66 -24.94
CA PHE A 8 27.66 2.97 -24.53
C PHE A 8 26.14 3.10 -24.70
N TYR A 9 25.58 2.57 -25.80
CA TYR A 9 24.12 2.53 -26.02
C TYR A 9 23.41 1.69 -24.96
N VAL A 10 23.92 0.49 -24.65
CA VAL A 10 23.34 -0.34 -23.59
C VAL A 10 23.43 0.36 -22.23
N PHE A 11 24.55 1.04 -21.94
CA PHE A 11 24.70 1.82 -20.72
C PHE A 11 23.66 2.95 -20.62
N LEU A 12 23.45 3.73 -21.68
CA LEU A 12 22.44 4.80 -21.70
C LEU A 12 21.02 4.24 -21.58
N GLY A 13 20.72 3.12 -22.23
CA GLY A 13 19.44 2.43 -22.07
C GLY A 13 19.23 1.96 -20.63
N ALA A 14 20.28 1.51 -19.96
CA ALA A 14 20.22 1.14 -18.55
C ALA A 14 20.02 2.35 -17.63
N VAL A 15 20.63 3.50 -17.92
CA VAL A 15 20.35 4.78 -17.24
C VAL A 15 18.88 5.16 -17.41
N TYR A 16 18.34 5.04 -18.62
CA TYR A 16 16.91 5.29 -18.86
C TYR A 16 16.01 4.33 -18.08
N GLY A 17 16.33 3.03 -18.03
CA GLY A 17 15.64 2.07 -17.17
C GLY A 17 15.69 2.45 -15.68
N GLY A 18 16.84 2.92 -15.21
CA GLY A 18 16.99 3.44 -13.84
C GLY A 18 16.07 4.62 -13.53
N ILE A 19 15.89 5.54 -14.48
CA ILE A 19 14.94 6.65 -14.36
C ILE A 19 13.50 6.14 -14.26
N ILE A 20 13.12 5.16 -15.09
CA ILE A 20 11.79 4.53 -15.02
C ILE A 20 11.54 3.88 -13.66
N ILE A 21 12.54 3.17 -13.12
CA ILE A 21 12.47 2.59 -11.76
C ILE A 21 12.27 3.70 -10.72
N GLY A 22 12.93 4.85 -10.90
CA GLY A 22 12.74 6.03 -10.05
C GLY A 22 11.30 6.55 -10.07
N ILE A 23 10.70 6.68 -11.27
CA ILE A 23 9.30 7.09 -11.43
C ILE A 23 8.35 6.09 -10.76
N TRP A 24 8.60 4.79 -10.96
CA TRP A 24 7.85 3.72 -10.32
C TRP A 24 7.91 3.80 -8.79
N TYR A 25 9.11 4.05 -8.25
CA TYR A 25 9.31 4.25 -6.82
C TYR A 25 8.50 5.45 -6.29
N ASP A 26 8.50 6.58 -6.98
CA ASP A 26 7.74 7.76 -6.54
C ASP A 26 6.22 7.52 -6.58
N ALA A 27 5.70 6.75 -7.54
CA ALA A 27 4.30 6.35 -7.56
C ALA A 27 3.91 5.53 -6.32
N LEU A 28 4.73 4.54 -5.95
CA LEU A 28 4.53 3.73 -4.74
C LEU A 28 4.70 4.57 -3.47
N ARG A 29 5.66 5.50 -3.46
CA ARG A 29 5.88 6.44 -2.34
C ARG A 29 4.67 7.36 -2.14
N LEU A 30 4.10 7.90 -3.22
CA LEU A 30 2.89 8.71 -3.16
C LEU A 30 1.71 7.88 -2.65
N PHE A 31 1.52 6.66 -3.16
CA PHE A 31 0.48 5.75 -2.68
C PHE A 31 0.59 5.46 -1.17
N ARG A 32 1.80 5.25 -0.64
CA ARG A 32 2.06 5.08 0.80
C ARG A 32 1.64 6.30 1.62
N ILE A 33 1.82 7.51 1.10
CA ILE A 33 1.39 8.76 1.75
C ILE A 33 -0.14 8.85 1.80
N LEU A 34 -0.83 8.53 0.69
CA LEU A 34 -2.30 8.58 0.63
C LEU A 34 -2.93 7.62 1.65
N THR A 35 -2.37 6.41 1.75
CA THR A 35 -2.99 5.32 2.51
C THR A 35 -2.67 5.33 4.00
N LYS A 36 -1.72 6.18 4.47
CA LYS A 36 -1.07 6.04 5.79
C LYS A 36 -0.80 4.56 6.08
N ALA A 37 -0.02 3.96 5.18
CA ALA A 37 0.15 2.52 5.07
C ALA A 37 0.39 1.85 6.44
N LYS A 38 -0.51 0.93 6.79
CA LYS A 38 -0.24 -0.05 7.86
C LYS A 38 0.93 -0.93 7.45
N THR A 39 1.64 -1.53 8.40
CA THR A 39 2.85 -2.35 8.15
C THR A 39 2.68 -3.38 7.02
N TRP A 40 1.52 -4.04 6.92
CA TRP A 40 1.25 -5.00 5.84
C TRP A 40 1.27 -4.37 4.44
N LEU A 41 0.74 -3.15 4.29
CA LEU A 41 0.67 -2.47 3.00
C LEU A 41 2.06 -1.97 2.58
N VAL A 42 2.93 -1.66 3.55
CA VAL A 42 4.35 -1.37 3.28
C VAL A 42 5.01 -2.58 2.63
N ALA A 43 4.84 -3.78 3.21
CA ALA A 43 5.38 -5.02 2.65
C ALA A 43 4.87 -5.31 1.24
N VAL A 44 3.56 -5.13 0.99
CA VAL A 44 2.99 -5.27 -0.36
C VAL A 44 3.62 -4.29 -1.34
N CYS A 45 3.79 -3.02 -0.95
CA CYS A 45 4.44 -2.02 -1.78
C CYS A 45 5.92 -2.34 -2.05
N ASP A 46 6.64 -2.95 -1.09
CA ASP A 46 8.01 -3.38 -1.32
C ASP A 46 8.06 -4.52 -2.34
N ILE A 47 7.18 -5.52 -2.22
CA ILE A 47 7.07 -6.61 -3.21
C ILE A 47 6.76 -6.05 -4.60
N LEU A 48 5.81 -5.11 -4.70
CA LEU A 48 5.47 -4.45 -5.96
C LEU A 48 6.63 -3.61 -6.53
N PHE A 49 7.41 -2.96 -5.67
CA PHE A 49 8.62 -2.26 -6.08
C PHE A 49 9.64 -3.22 -6.66
N TRP A 50 9.99 -4.28 -5.92
CA TRP A 50 10.96 -5.28 -6.35
C TRP A 50 10.54 -5.96 -7.66
N PHE A 51 9.26 -6.30 -7.81
CA PHE A 51 8.74 -6.90 -9.02
C PHE A 51 8.81 -5.95 -10.23
N GLY A 52 8.36 -4.70 -10.06
CA GLY A 52 8.44 -3.69 -11.12
C GLY A 52 9.87 -3.35 -11.51
N ALA A 53 10.77 -3.21 -10.53
CA ALA A 53 12.19 -2.97 -10.79
C ALA A 53 12.84 -4.15 -11.54
N ALA A 54 12.50 -5.39 -11.18
CA ALA A 54 12.97 -6.57 -11.88
C ALA A 54 12.50 -6.60 -13.34
N ILE A 55 11.21 -6.32 -13.60
CA ILE A 55 10.69 -6.26 -14.98
C ILE A 55 11.46 -5.24 -15.81
N VAL A 56 11.60 -4.00 -15.33
CA VAL A 56 12.31 -2.95 -16.06
C VAL A 56 13.77 -3.34 -16.29
N TYR A 57 14.41 -3.93 -15.29
CA TYR A 57 15.79 -4.38 -15.41
C TYR A 57 15.95 -5.50 -16.45
N PHE A 58 15.04 -6.48 -16.46
CA PHE A 58 15.04 -7.55 -17.45
C PHE A 58 14.77 -7.02 -18.86
N GLU A 59 13.83 -6.10 -19.04
CA GLU A 59 13.56 -5.45 -20.33
C GLU A 59 14.83 -4.79 -20.90
N VAL A 60 15.58 -4.07 -20.07
CA VAL A 60 16.87 -3.47 -20.46
C VAL A 60 17.89 -4.56 -20.83
N MET A 61 18.00 -5.62 -20.04
CA MET A 61 18.98 -6.70 -20.28
C MET A 61 18.69 -7.50 -21.56
N PHE A 62 17.42 -7.83 -21.80
CA PHE A 62 17.00 -8.64 -22.95
C PHE A 62 16.89 -7.79 -24.22
N GLY A 63 16.40 -6.56 -24.13
CA GLY A 63 16.17 -5.69 -25.28
C GLY A 63 17.43 -5.09 -25.89
N LEU A 64 18.50 -4.91 -25.10
CA LEU A 64 19.70 -4.18 -25.54
C LEU A 64 20.96 -5.04 -25.68
N ASP A 65 21.08 -6.16 -24.96
CA ASP A 65 22.35 -6.91 -24.87
C ASP A 65 22.22 -8.41 -25.16
N ASN A 66 21.15 -8.87 -25.82
CA ASN A 66 20.89 -10.30 -26.08
C ASN A 66 21.07 -11.18 -24.82
N ALA A 67 20.76 -10.64 -23.64
CA ALA A 67 20.95 -11.28 -22.33
C ALA A 67 22.40 -11.61 -21.92
N GLN A 68 23.41 -10.96 -22.48
CA GLN A 68 24.77 -11.09 -21.97
C GLN A 68 24.88 -10.50 -20.56
N ILE A 69 25.35 -11.30 -19.61
CA ILE A 69 25.52 -10.85 -18.21
C ILE A 69 26.71 -9.92 -18.15
N ARG A 70 26.46 -8.62 -17.96
CA ARG A 70 27.50 -7.59 -17.87
C ARG A 70 27.20 -6.65 -16.70
N PHE A 71 28.25 -6.04 -16.14
CA PHE A 71 28.12 -5.18 -14.96
C PHE A 71 27.70 -3.73 -15.26
N TYR A 72 28.02 -3.20 -16.44
CA TYR A 72 27.73 -1.79 -16.75
C TYR A 72 26.23 -1.45 -16.83
N PRO A 73 25.29 -2.33 -17.22
CA PRO A 73 23.85 -2.01 -17.16
C PRO A 73 23.38 -1.83 -15.71
N ILE A 74 23.89 -2.63 -14.77
CA ILE A 74 23.60 -2.48 -13.33
C ILE A 74 24.02 -1.08 -12.87
N VAL A 75 25.26 -0.69 -13.18
CA VAL A 75 25.78 0.63 -12.82
C VAL A 75 24.96 1.74 -13.48
N GLY A 76 24.63 1.60 -14.76
CA GLY A 76 23.79 2.54 -15.49
C GLY A 76 22.42 2.74 -14.82
N SER A 77 21.74 1.65 -14.47
CA SER A 77 20.44 1.72 -13.78
C SER A 77 20.53 2.36 -12.40
N ILE A 78 21.59 2.08 -11.63
CA ILE A 78 21.82 2.76 -10.34
C ILE A 78 22.04 4.26 -10.55
N VAL A 79 22.85 4.65 -11.54
CA VAL A 79 23.12 6.05 -11.88
C VAL A 79 21.83 6.75 -12.31
N GLY A 80 21.05 6.16 -13.22
CA GLY A 80 19.78 6.72 -13.68
C GLY A 80 18.76 6.89 -12.56
N PHE A 81 18.65 5.89 -11.69
CA PHE A 81 17.81 5.98 -10.49
C PHE A 81 18.26 7.10 -9.56
N ALA A 82 19.56 7.22 -9.28
CA ALA A 82 20.11 8.28 -8.45
C ALA A 82 19.87 9.67 -9.05
N VAL A 83 20.08 9.84 -10.36
CA VAL A 83 19.81 11.10 -11.08
C VAL A 83 18.34 11.49 -10.93
N TYR A 84 17.41 10.54 -11.10
CA TYR A 84 15.98 10.80 -10.91
C TYR A 84 15.66 11.21 -9.46
N MET A 85 16.20 10.49 -8.49
CA MET A 85 15.93 10.70 -7.07
C MET A 85 16.50 12.03 -6.54
N LEU A 86 17.66 12.45 -7.06
CA LEU A 86 18.32 13.68 -6.63
C LEU A 86 17.69 14.94 -7.26
N GLY A 87 17.20 14.85 -8.50
CA GLY A 87 16.59 15.97 -9.22
C GLY A 87 15.06 15.89 -9.31
N PRO A 88 14.51 15.23 -10.36
CA PRO A 88 13.08 15.20 -10.65
C PRO A 88 12.17 14.80 -9.48
N SER A 89 12.56 13.80 -8.68
CA SER A 89 11.76 13.31 -7.56
C SER A 89 11.43 14.41 -6.55
N ARG A 90 12.36 15.35 -6.31
CA ARG A 90 12.14 16.50 -5.42
C ARG A 90 10.98 17.37 -5.89
N ILE A 91 10.87 17.60 -7.21
CA ILE A 91 9.82 18.43 -7.82
C ILE A 91 8.48 17.69 -7.75
N VAL A 92 8.46 16.43 -8.17
CA VAL A 92 7.25 15.57 -8.13
C VAL A 92 6.70 15.50 -6.71
N MET A 93 7.53 15.15 -5.74
CA MET A 93 7.09 15.02 -4.35
C MET A 93 6.62 16.35 -3.76
N ARG A 94 7.24 17.48 -4.11
CA ARG A 94 6.81 18.79 -3.62
C ARG A 94 5.43 19.19 -4.17
N GLY A 95 5.13 18.88 -5.43
CA GLY A 95 3.83 19.16 -6.04
C GLY A 95 2.72 18.20 -5.61
N PHE A 96 2.99 16.89 -5.63
CA PHE A 96 1.96 15.87 -5.41
C PHE A 96 1.73 15.52 -3.94
N SER A 97 2.72 15.66 -3.06
CA SER A 97 2.55 15.31 -1.64
C SER A 97 1.45 16.08 -0.90
N PRO A 98 1.21 17.40 -1.09
CA PRO A 98 0.10 18.08 -0.41
C PRO A 98 -1.27 17.57 -0.89
N ILE A 99 -1.40 17.33 -2.19
CA ILE A 99 -2.64 16.80 -2.80
C ILE A 99 -2.92 15.39 -2.27
N ALA A 100 -1.90 14.54 -2.26
CA ALA A 100 -1.94 13.19 -1.71
C ALA A 100 -2.41 13.17 -0.25
N ARG A 101 -1.84 14.04 0.59
CA ARG A 101 -2.23 14.16 2.01
C ARG A 101 -3.68 14.61 2.16
N GLY A 102 -4.10 15.64 1.41
CA GLY A 102 -5.47 16.12 1.43
C GLY A 102 -6.49 15.06 1.00
N ALA A 103 -6.20 14.29 -0.05
CA ALA A 103 -7.05 13.19 -0.51
C ALA A 103 -7.16 12.06 0.53
N GLY A 104 -6.03 11.66 1.15
CA GLY A 104 -6.00 10.64 2.19
C GLY A 104 -6.81 11.03 3.43
N GLU A 105 -6.75 12.30 3.85
CA GLU A 105 -7.52 12.80 4.98
C GLU A 105 -9.03 12.81 4.71
N ARG A 106 -9.45 13.21 3.50
CA ARG A 106 -10.86 13.19 3.09
C ARG A 106 -11.43 11.76 3.06
N MET A 107 -10.67 10.83 2.49
CA MET A 107 -11.06 9.41 2.43
C MET A 107 -11.24 8.81 3.83
N ARG A 108 -10.36 9.15 4.79
CA ARG A 108 -10.49 8.67 6.17
C ARG A 108 -11.76 9.17 6.85
N ARG A 109 -12.10 10.46 6.70
CA ARG A 109 -13.33 11.02 7.28
C ARG A 109 -14.58 10.33 6.74
N ALA A 110 -14.58 9.98 5.45
CA ALA A 110 -15.66 9.20 4.85
C ALA A 110 -15.69 7.76 5.40
N ALA A 111 -14.55 7.08 5.49
CA ALA A 111 -14.46 5.71 5.99
C ALA A 111 -14.86 5.56 7.47
N THR A 112 -14.46 6.48 8.36
CA THR A 112 -14.93 6.48 9.75
C THR A 112 -16.41 6.79 9.86
N GLY A 113 -16.95 7.67 9.01
CA GLY A 113 -18.39 7.94 8.95
C GLY A 113 -19.20 6.71 8.53
N ILE A 114 -18.71 5.93 7.55
CA ILE A 114 -19.36 4.68 7.11
C ILE A 114 -19.33 3.63 8.23
N LYS A 115 -18.19 3.46 8.89
CA LYS A 115 -18.05 2.49 9.98
C LYS A 115 -18.98 2.81 11.15
N ARG A 116 -19.09 4.10 11.53
CA ARG A 116 -20.00 4.56 12.60
C ARG A 116 -21.46 4.26 12.25
N LYS A 117 -21.90 4.56 11.03
CA LYS A 117 -23.26 4.25 10.57
C LYS A 117 -23.55 2.74 10.60
N HIS A 118 -22.56 1.92 10.25
CA HIS A 118 -22.71 0.46 10.29
C HIS A 118 -22.86 -0.05 11.74
N GLU A 119 -22.03 0.44 12.67
CA GLU A 119 -22.12 0.10 14.09
C GLU A 119 -23.41 0.62 14.73
N GLU A 120 -23.81 1.87 14.46
CA GLU A 120 -25.09 2.45 14.89
C GLU A 120 -26.27 1.59 14.41
N LYS A 121 -26.27 1.20 13.12
CA LYS A 121 -27.32 0.34 12.56
C LYS A 121 -27.33 -1.05 13.18
N LYS A 122 -26.16 -1.59 13.57
CA LYS A 122 -26.04 -2.87 14.26
C LYS A 122 -26.52 -2.78 15.72
N ALA A 123 -26.23 -1.69 16.42
CA ALA A 123 -26.72 -1.43 17.77
C ALA A 123 -28.24 -1.23 17.81
N LEU A 124 -28.80 -0.48 16.85
CA LEU A 124 -30.25 -0.30 16.72
C LEU A 124 -30.98 -1.62 16.45
N ARG A 125 -30.41 -2.52 15.64
CA ARG A 125 -30.97 -3.86 15.44
C ARG A 125 -31.00 -4.68 16.72
N ARG A 126 -29.96 -4.60 17.55
CA ARG A 126 -29.94 -5.30 18.86
C ARG A 126 -31.01 -4.79 19.81
N LEU A 127 -31.27 -3.48 19.82
CA LEU A 127 -32.37 -2.90 20.61
C LEU A 127 -33.76 -3.29 20.09
N GLN A 128 -33.88 -3.59 18.79
CA GLN A 128 -35.13 -4.11 18.21
C GLN A 128 -35.29 -5.63 18.37
N GLU A 129 -34.19 -6.36 18.58
CA GLU A 129 -34.15 -7.81 18.77
C GLU A 129 -34.22 -8.21 20.24
N GLU A 130 -34.10 -7.28 21.19
CA GLU A 130 -34.37 -7.52 22.62
C GLU A 130 -35.89 -7.64 22.79
N PRO A 131 -36.46 -8.86 23.02
CA PRO A 131 -37.88 -8.99 23.24
C PRO A 131 -38.24 -8.33 24.58
N GLU A 132 -39.44 -7.77 24.70
CA GLU A 132 -40.01 -7.19 25.92
C GLU A 132 -40.14 -8.17 27.12
N ASP A 133 -39.41 -9.29 27.11
CA ASP A 133 -39.43 -10.33 28.14
C ASP A 133 -38.43 -10.03 29.27
N GLY A 134 -38.58 -8.85 29.86
CA GLY A 134 -37.85 -8.43 31.07
C GLY A 134 -38.78 -8.30 32.29
N GLY A 135 -40.00 -8.84 32.22
CA GLY A 135 -41.06 -8.48 33.15
C GLY A 135 -41.97 -9.63 33.57
N ALA A 136 -41.43 -10.74 34.06
CA ALA A 136 -42.09 -11.60 35.06
C ALA A 136 -41.21 -12.81 35.40
N GLU A 137 -40.86 -12.96 36.69
CA GLU A 137 -40.53 -14.19 37.44
C GLU A 137 -39.46 -13.80 38.49
N ASN A 138 -39.65 -13.88 39.81
CA ASN A 138 -40.49 -14.79 40.58
C ASN A 138 -40.96 -14.11 41.87
N GLY A 139 -42.27 -14.07 42.06
CA GLY A 139 -42.92 -14.03 43.37
C GLY A 139 -43.93 -15.17 43.41
N HIS A 140 -44.15 -15.74 44.60
CA HIS A 140 -44.97 -16.93 44.88
C HIS A 140 -44.32 -18.26 44.40
N ASP A 141 -44.29 -19.35 45.15
CA ASP A 141 -44.84 -19.64 46.46
C ASP A 141 -44.24 -20.98 46.91
N GLY A 142 -43.94 -21.13 48.20
CA GLY A 142 -43.32 -22.32 48.74
C GLY A 142 -43.49 -22.40 50.25
N GLU A 143 -44.71 -22.19 50.72
CA GLU A 143 -45.13 -22.58 52.07
C GLU A 143 -45.38 -24.10 52.13
N LYS A 144 -45.05 -24.69 53.30
CA LYS A 144 -45.29 -26.05 53.84
C LYS A 144 -44.18 -27.09 53.55
N ASP A 145 -43.67 -27.85 54.51
CA ASP A 145 -44.13 -28.18 55.87
C ASP A 145 -42.95 -28.72 56.72
N PRO A 146 -43.13 -28.88 58.05
CA PRO A 146 -42.08 -29.15 59.02
C PRO A 146 -42.00 -30.62 59.49
N LYS A 147 -40.81 -30.98 60.00
CA LYS A 147 -40.49 -32.10 60.93
C LYS A 147 -40.48 -33.54 60.39
N ALA A 148 -39.74 -34.37 61.16
CA ALA A 148 -39.50 -35.82 61.11
C ALA A 148 -38.45 -36.23 60.06
N GLU A 149 -37.35 -36.92 60.37
CA GLU A 149 -36.87 -37.73 61.50
C GLU A 149 -35.34 -37.72 61.51
#